data_AF-A0A954V5S2-F1
#
_entry.id   AF-A0A954V5S2-F1
#
_cell.length_a   1.000
_cell.length_b   1.000
_cell.length_c   1.000
_cell.angle_alpha   90.00
_cell.angle_beta   90.00
_cell.angle_gamma   90.00
#
_symmetry.space_group_name_H-M   'P 1'
#
loop_
_entity.id
_entity.type
_entity.pdbx_description
1 polymer ?
#
loop_
_entity_poly.entity_id
_entity_poly.type
_entity_poly.pdbx_seq_one_letter_code
_entity_poly.pdbx_strand_id
1 'polypeptide(L)'
;MIHSRLRVYYGPEDDTVGNPATRSGVPNRRTVTVPASELFSALSDAIESRRAWLADFADDEVTISTDLYEVILAYQHFRRPSA
;
A
#
# COMPACT_ATOMS: atom_id res chain seq x y z
N MET A 1 -23.56 25.11 1.06
CA MET A 1 -24.15 23.77 0.87
C MET A 1 -23.06 22.72 1.06
N ILE A 2 -23.37 21.69 1.85
CA ILE A 2 -22.67 20.40 2.09
C ILE A 2 -21.22 20.46 2.64
N HIS A 3 -21.09 20.41 3.97
CA HIS A 3 -19.82 20.08 4.64
C HIS A 3 -19.68 18.56 4.66
N SER A 4 -18.73 18.03 3.89
CA SER A 4 -18.44 16.59 3.90
C SER A 4 -17.89 16.18 5.27
N ARG A 5 -18.70 15.46 6.07
CA ARG A 5 -18.28 14.88 7.35
C ARG A 5 -17.75 13.48 7.07
N LEU A 6 -16.43 13.38 7.00
CA LEU A 6 -15.73 12.11 6.96
C LEU A 6 -15.98 11.38 8.29
N ARG A 7 -16.65 10.22 8.26
CA ARG A 7 -16.73 9.32 9.42
C ARG A 7 -15.54 8.38 9.35
N VAL A 8 -14.64 8.52 10.31
CA VAL A 8 -13.55 7.57 10.54
C VAL A 8 -14.16 6.32 11.17
N TYR A 9 -14.05 5.19 10.48
CA TYR A 9 -14.48 3.90 10.98
C TYR A 9 -13.35 3.30 11.83
N TYR A 10 -13.58 3.19 13.13
CA TYR A 10 -12.77 2.36 14.01
C TYR A 10 -13.42 0.97 14.00
N GLY A 11 -12.80 0.02 13.30
CA GLY A 11 -13.18 -1.39 13.33
C GLY A 11 -12.87 -2.00 14.70
N PRO A 12 -13.57 -3.08 15.08
CA PRO A 12 -13.53 -3.62 16.44
C PRO A 12 -12.09 -4.00 16.81
N GLU A 13 -11.68 -3.58 18.00
CA GLU A 13 -10.41 -3.93 18.61
C GLU A 13 -10.31 -5.45 18.83
N ASP A 14 -9.75 -6.15 17.84
CA ASP A 14 -9.23 -7.50 18.07
C ASP A 14 -7.89 -7.38 18.82
N ASP A 15 -7.98 -7.61 20.13
CA ASP A 15 -6.93 -7.96 21.07
C ASP A 15 -5.88 -8.89 20.42
N THR A 16 -4.86 -8.32 19.78
CA THR A 16 -3.71 -9.07 19.28
C THR A 16 -2.50 -8.80 20.17
N VAL A 17 -2.50 -9.62 21.22
CA VAL A 17 -1.34 -10.06 22.01
C VAL A 17 -0.02 -9.96 21.23
N GLY A 18 0.85 -9.06 21.68
CA GLY A 18 2.30 -9.24 21.76
C GLY A 18 3.14 -9.26 20.48
N ASN A 19 3.80 -8.13 20.19
CA ASN A 19 5.15 -8.20 19.63
C ASN A 19 6.06 -7.14 20.29
N PRO A 20 7.00 -7.52 21.19
CA PRO A 20 7.98 -6.60 21.73
C PRO A 20 9.20 -6.57 20.81
N ALA A 21 9.17 -5.71 19.80
CA ALA A 21 10.37 -5.39 19.02
C ALA A 21 10.46 -3.88 18.74
N THR A 22 10.40 -3.09 19.82
CA THR A 22 10.93 -1.72 19.81
C THR A 22 12.45 -1.81 19.77
N ARG A 23 13.08 -1.54 18.61
CA ARG A 23 14.47 -1.05 18.54
C ARG A 23 14.78 -0.44 17.18
N SER A 24 14.63 0.88 17.07
CA SER A 24 15.60 1.84 16.50
C SER A 24 14.87 3.14 16.14
N GLY A 25 15.46 4.28 16.51
CA GLY A 25 14.89 5.63 16.42
C GLY A 25 14.68 6.16 15.01
N VAL A 26 13.76 5.56 14.26
CA VAL A 26 13.21 6.09 13.01
C VAL A 26 11.92 6.86 13.36
N PRO A 27 11.66 8.05 12.80
CA PRO A 27 10.40 8.76 13.02
C PRO A 27 9.24 7.79 12.81
N ASN A 28 8.37 7.69 13.81
CA ASN A 28 7.24 6.77 13.86
C ASN A 28 6.23 7.15 12.76
N ARG A 29 6.53 6.75 11.52
CA ARG A 29 5.63 6.87 10.38
C ARG A 29 4.48 5.93 10.70
N ARG A 30 3.29 6.50 10.91
CA ARG A 30 2.08 5.72 11.15
C ARG A 30 1.87 4.79 9.96
N THR A 31 2.13 3.51 10.15
CA THR A 31 1.89 2.46 9.15
C THR A 31 0.50 1.87 9.36
N VAL A 32 -0.20 1.59 8.27
CA VAL A 32 -1.47 0.87 8.29
C VAL A 32 -1.32 -0.34 7.36
N THR A 33 -1.77 -1.50 7.84
CA THR A 33 -1.80 -2.73 7.03
C THR A 33 -3.17 -2.84 6.39
N VAL A 34 -3.22 -2.97 5.07
CA VAL A 34 -4.44 -3.17 4.30
C VAL A 34 -4.32 -4.39 3.39
N PRO A 35 -5.43 -5.03 2.99
CA PRO A 35 -5.40 -6.12 2.02
C PRO A 35 -4.78 -5.67 0.69
N ALA A 36 -3.97 -6.53 0.08
CA ALA A 36 -3.32 -6.23 -1.20
C ALA A 36 -4.35 -5.94 -2.31
N SER A 37 -5.50 -6.63 -2.30
CA SER A 37 -6.60 -6.39 -3.24
C SER A 37 -7.15 -4.96 -3.16
N GLU A 38 -7.26 -4.40 -1.95
CA GLU A 38 -7.72 -3.03 -1.73
C GLU A 38 -6.69 -2.03 -2.27
N LEU A 39 -5.41 -2.24 -1.93
CA LEU A 39 -4.32 -1.40 -2.43
C LEU A 39 -4.23 -1.42 -3.97
N PHE A 40 -4.25 -2.59 -4.59
CA PHE A 40 -4.16 -2.71 -6.04
C PHE A 40 -5.36 -2.09 -6.75
N SER A 41 -6.56 -2.20 -6.18
CA SER A 41 -7.76 -1.58 -6.74
C SER A 41 -7.68 -0.06 -6.68
N ALA A 42 -7.24 0.50 -5.55
CA ALA A 42 -7.07 1.94 -5.39
C ALA A 42 -5.98 2.51 -6.31
N LEU A 43 -4.85 1.80 -6.45
CA LEU A 43 -3.78 2.21 -7.37
C LEU A 43 -4.23 2.14 -8.83
N SER A 44 -4.99 1.10 -9.21
CA SER A 44 -5.54 0.97 -10.57
C SER A 44 -6.47 2.14 -10.91
N ASP A 45 -7.40 2.48 -10.01
CA ASP A 45 -8.28 3.66 -10.17
C ASP A 45 -7.48 4.96 -10.27
N ALA A 46 -6.46 5.13 -9.44
CA ALA A 46 -5.62 6.32 -9.44
C ALA A 46 -4.85 6.49 -10.75
N ILE A 47 -4.34 5.41 -11.33
CA ILE A 47 -3.65 5.40 -12.63
C ILE A 47 -4.63 5.73 -13.75
N GLU A 48 -5.78 5.05 -13.81
CA GLU A 48 -6.82 5.29 -14.83
C GLU A 48 -7.34 6.74 -14.78
N SER A 49 -7.53 7.26 -13.57
CA SER A 49 -7.99 8.62 -13.30
C SER A 49 -6.87 9.68 -13.38
N ARG A 50 -5.62 9.29 -13.66
CA ARG A 50 -4.43 10.17 -13.67
C ARG A 50 -4.32 11.07 -12.44
N ARG A 51 -4.51 10.50 -11.24
CA ARG A 51 -4.46 11.26 -10.00
C ARG A 51 -3.03 11.74 -9.71
N ALA A 52 -2.89 13.03 -9.41
CA ALA A 52 -1.59 13.66 -9.16
C ALA A 52 -0.89 13.14 -7.89
N TRP A 53 -1.65 12.72 -6.88
CA TRP A 53 -1.09 12.26 -5.60
C TRP A 53 -0.17 11.05 -5.74
N LEU A 54 -0.32 10.24 -6.79
CA LEU A 54 0.52 9.06 -6.99
C LEU A 54 2.01 9.43 -7.16
N ALA A 55 2.29 10.60 -7.74
CA ALA A 55 3.65 11.11 -7.89
C ALA A 55 4.32 11.43 -6.55
N ASP A 56 3.53 11.78 -5.53
CA ASP A 56 4.05 12.10 -4.19
C ASP A 56 4.65 10.86 -3.49
N PHE A 57 4.37 9.65 -4.00
CA PHE A 57 4.85 8.37 -3.48
C PHE A 57 5.81 7.66 -4.44
N ALA A 58 6.34 8.35 -5.46
CA ALA A 58 7.20 7.72 -6.47
C ALA A 58 8.53 7.20 -5.91
N ASP A 59 9.07 7.87 -4.89
CA ASP A 59 10.34 7.51 -4.23
C ASP A 59 10.14 6.65 -2.97
N ASP A 60 8.89 6.29 -2.64
CA ASP A 60 8.58 5.52 -1.44
C ASP A 60 8.86 4.02 -1.64
N GLU A 61 9.57 3.41 -0.69
CA GLU A 61 9.82 1.97 -0.69
C GLU A 61 8.57 1.20 -0.20
N VAL A 62 8.21 0.14 -0.94
CA VAL A 62 7.11 -0.75 -0.59
C VAL A 62 7.64 -2.15 -0.33
N THR A 63 7.42 -2.66 0.88
CA THR A 63 7.74 -4.04 1.24
C THR A 63 6.61 -4.97 0.82
N ILE A 64 6.92 -5.95 -0.02
CA ILE A 64 6.00 -7.01 -0.45
C ILE A 64 6.58 -8.39 -0.09
N SER A 65 5.75 -9.43 -0.10
CA SER A 65 6.24 -10.80 0.06
C SER A 65 7.13 -11.20 -1.11
N THR A 66 8.10 -12.08 -0.85
CA THR A 66 9.00 -12.62 -1.88
C THR A 66 8.22 -13.28 -3.00
N ASP A 67 7.21 -14.09 -2.68
CA ASP A 67 6.37 -14.77 -3.67
C ASP A 67 5.69 -13.79 -4.64
N LEU A 68 5.17 -12.67 -4.12
CA LEU A 68 4.55 -11.65 -4.95
C LEU A 68 5.57 -10.92 -5.84
N TYR A 69 6.76 -10.64 -5.28
CA TYR A 69 7.85 -10.04 -6.04
C TYR A 69 8.27 -10.93 -7.23
N GLU A 70 8.43 -12.23 -7.01
CA GLU A 70 8.77 -13.20 -8.05
C GLU A 70 7.73 -13.24 -9.17
N VAL A 71 6.44 -13.24 -8.81
CA VAL A 71 5.33 -13.22 -9.78
C VAL A 71 5.34 -11.94 -10.61
N ILE A 72 5.56 -10.78 -9.99
CA ILE A 72 5.66 -9.49 -10.70
C ILE A 72 6.85 -9.50 -11.66
N LEU A 73 8.01 -9.99 -11.20
CA LEU A 73 9.22 -10.05 -12.02
C LEU A 73 9.00 -10.93 -13.25
N ALA A 74 8.42 -12.12 -13.08
CA ALA A 74 8.05 -13.00 -14.17
C ALA A 74 7.08 -12.31 -15.14
N TYR A 75 6.02 -11.67 -14.62
CA TYR A 75 5.04 -10.96 -15.43
C TYR A 75 5.65 -9.84 -16.28
N GLN A 76 6.57 -9.05 -15.72
CA GLN A 76 7.27 -7.99 -16.43
C GLN A 76 8.19 -8.55 -17.53
N HIS A 77 8.86 -9.68 -17.26
CA HIS A 77 9.70 -10.36 -18.25
C HIS A 77 8.88 -10.82 -19.46
N PHE A 78 7.68 -11.38 -19.24
CA PHE A 78 6.79 -11.78 -20.34
C PHE A 78 6.19 -10.59 -21.11
N ARG A 79 5.99 -9.44 -20.45
CA ARG A 79 5.45 -8.23 -21.09
C ARG A 79 6.46 -7.46 -21.93
N ARG A 80 7.76 -7.68 -21.73
CA ARG A 80 8.80 -7.16 -22.62
C ARG A 80 9.27 -8.30 -23.52
N PRO A 81 8.63 -8.55 -24.68
CA PRO A 81 9.33 -9.32 -25.70
C PRO A 81 10.63 -8.56 -25.96
N SER A 82 11.75 -9.24 -25.69
CA SER A 82 13.07 -8.83 -26.15
C SER A 82 13.00 -8.48 -27.64
N ALA A 83 13.63 -7.35 -27.97
CA ALA A 83 13.81 -6.73 -29.28
C ALA A 83 13.78 -7.68 -30.50
#